data_AF-A0A6J5TYB8-F1
#
_entry.id   AF-A0A6J5TYB8-F1
#
_cell.length_a   1.000
_cell.length_b   1.000
_cell.length_c   1.000
_cell.angle_alpha   90.00
_cell.angle_beta   90.00
_cell.angle_gamma   90.00
#
_symmetry.space_group_name_H-M   'P 1'
#
loop_
_entity.id
_entity.type
_entity.pdbx_description
1 polymer ?
#
loop_
_entity_poly.entity_id
_entity_poly.type
_entity_poly.pdbx_seq_one_letter_code
_entity_poly.pdbx_strand_id
1 'polypeptide(L)'
;MLASFQSLNSCIQNQSYGILDFRAKKYSKIRSYCVRCKSSLDRTLDEEKGGKRKLKILIAGGGIGGLVLALAAKHRGFEVEVFEKDLSLVRGEGQHRGPIQLMSSALAVLEAIDENVAKQIMEAGCVTGNRTNGFVDGVSGAWAKKYSKIRSYCVRCKSSLDPTLDEEKDGKRKLKILIAGGGIGGLVLALAAKHRGFEVEVFEKDLSLVRGEGQHRGPIQLMSSALAVLEAIDENVAKQIMAAGCVTGNRTNGFVDGVSGEWFTKFDLSSPAVSRGLPITQVICRMELQDILVNAVGLDIVRNNSEVVDFIEEPSKVTVILEDGRQYHGDVLVGADGIWSKVRTKLFGRREAKYSNYTCYSGITKFVPPYIDSVGCRVFLGLNQYFAALDIGNGNMQWFAFHKQPPMSTDPPGGTHSLSLLLDPVGKKKLLEEKFGKWCDEVVAIIQETPEPMILQRDIYDRDMIYSWGIGRVALLGDAAHPLQPNLGQGGCMAIEDCYQLIQELDQVPNTGSDAQISDAICLALRQYAKKRIRRVGVVHAATRMASKMLAMYQPYTQFKTGPLAHLSALQITQLAFRMGQAFLQYLLPKFMTWMIAGHGLSLKSQRERERDAKQT
;
A
#
# COMPACT_ATOMS: atom_id res chain seq x y z
N MET A 1 12.47 -22.26 -52.98
CA MET A 1 13.02 -21.58 -54.17
C MET A 1 14.09 -20.61 -53.68
N LEU A 2 15.27 -20.67 -54.28
CA LEU A 2 16.57 -20.13 -53.85
C LEU A 2 16.74 -18.61 -54.03
N ALA A 3 17.86 -18.12 -53.44
CA ALA A 3 18.68 -16.92 -53.75
C ALA A 3 18.38 -15.62 -52.95
N SER A 4 19.33 -14.83 -52.46
CA SER A 4 20.80 -14.87 -52.35
C SER A 4 21.29 -13.68 -51.50
N PHE A 5 22.55 -13.77 -51.05
CA PHE A 5 23.36 -12.91 -50.16
C PHE A 5 23.66 -11.45 -50.61
N GLN A 6 24.23 -10.69 -49.65
CA GLN A 6 25.22 -9.59 -49.78
C GLN A 6 24.77 -8.18 -50.21
N SER A 7 24.69 -7.25 -49.24
CA SER A 7 25.52 -6.03 -49.22
C SER A 7 25.23 -5.20 -47.97
N LEU A 8 26.17 -5.19 -47.00
CA LEU A 8 26.47 -4.04 -46.12
C LEU A 8 27.63 -4.41 -45.17
N ASN A 9 28.66 -5.03 -45.76
CA ASN A 9 29.92 -5.36 -45.10
C ASN A 9 31.01 -4.32 -45.46
N SER A 10 30.64 -3.05 -45.71
CA SER A 10 31.57 -2.07 -46.29
C SER A 10 31.56 -0.68 -45.66
N CYS A 11 30.92 -0.47 -44.51
CA CYS A 11 31.10 0.77 -43.75
C CYS A 11 31.42 0.41 -42.31
N ILE A 12 32.47 1.04 -41.77
CA ILE A 12 33.07 0.81 -40.44
C ILE A 12 34.17 -0.28 -40.44
N GLN A 13 34.97 -0.34 -41.50
CA GLN A 13 36.42 -0.42 -41.33
C GLN A 13 36.93 1.01 -41.17
N ASN A 14 37.90 1.21 -40.27
CA ASN A 14 38.54 2.48 -39.88
C ASN A 14 37.86 3.27 -38.75
N GLN A 15 38.10 2.85 -37.51
CA GLN A 15 38.68 3.73 -36.48
C GLN A 15 39.23 2.89 -35.32
N SER A 16 40.56 2.81 -35.26
CA SER A 16 41.33 2.14 -34.22
C SER A 16 41.35 2.97 -32.93
N TYR A 17 40.82 2.43 -31.83
CA TYR A 17 41.00 2.99 -30.48
C TYR A 17 41.98 2.15 -29.67
N GLY A 18 43.13 2.73 -29.36
CA GLY A 18 44.18 2.10 -28.56
C GLY A 18 43.77 1.85 -27.11
N ILE A 19 43.97 0.62 -26.67
CA ILE A 19 43.89 0.18 -25.27
C ILE A 19 45.17 0.64 -24.57
N LEU A 20 45.05 1.46 -23.52
CA LEU A 20 46.14 1.64 -22.56
C LEU A 20 45.88 0.72 -21.38
N ASP A 21 46.67 -0.35 -21.33
CA ASP A 21 46.78 -1.28 -20.21
C ASP A 21 47.41 -0.57 -19.01
N PHE A 22 46.76 -0.61 -17.85
CA PHE A 22 47.40 -0.28 -16.58
C PHE A 22 46.99 -1.27 -15.50
N ARG A 23 48.04 -1.89 -14.94
CA ARG A 23 48.02 -2.98 -13.97
C ARG A 23 47.14 -2.69 -12.75
N ALA A 24 46.34 -3.69 -12.43
CA ALA A 24 45.58 -3.82 -11.19
C ALA A 24 46.47 -3.71 -9.94
N LYS A 25 46.06 -2.89 -8.97
CA LYS A 25 46.37 -3.18 -7.56
C LYS A 25 45.21 -4.00 -6.99
N LYS A 26 45.55 -5.26 -6.69
CA LYS A 26 44.76 -6.26 -5.95
C LYS A 26 44.08 -5.58 -4.77
N TYR A 27 42.74 -5.52 -4.76
CA TYR A 27 41.84 -5.86 -3.64
C TYR A 27 40.39 -5.62 -4.10
N SER A 28 39.51 -6.61 -3.83
CA SER A 28 38.07 -6.70 -4.14
C SER A 28 37.65 -7.28 -5.51
N LYS A 29 36.70 -8.21 -5.48
CA LYS A 29 36.14 -9.02 -6.59
C LYS A 29 35.19 -8.24 -7.52
N ILE A 30 35.52 -7.00 -7.89
CA ILE A 30 34.73 -6.24 -8.88
C ILE A 30 35.67 -5.86 -10.03
N ARG A 31 35.43 -6.41 -11.22
CA ARG A 31 36.04 -5.90 -12.46
C ARG A 31 35.27 -4.63 -12.85
N SER A 32 35.78 -3.47 -12.48
CA SER A 32 35.27 -2.17 -12.91
C SER A 32 35.96 -1.76 -14.21
N TYR A 33 35.19 -1.50 -15.26
CA TYR A 33 35.69 -0.97 -16.53
C TYR A 33 35.40 0.53 -16.61
N CYS A 34 36.42 1.34 -16.86
CA CYS A 34 36.28 2.79 -17.02
C CYS A 34 36.03 3.12 -18.50
N VAL A 35 34.92 3.80 -18.81
CA VAL A 35 34.68 4.35 -20.16
C VAL A 35 34.99 5.83 -20.13
N ARG A 36 36.20 6.19 -20.58
CA ARG A 36 36.57 7.59 -20.85
C ARG A 36 36.20 7.89 -22.30
N CYS A 37 35.19 8.73 -22.52
CA CYS A 37 34.86 9.20 -23.86
C CYS A 37 35.99 10.11 -24.35
N LYS A 38 36.69 9.74 -25.42
CA LYS A 38 37.81 10.49 -26.01
C LYS A 38 37.36 11.24 -27.27
N SER A 39 37.92 12.45 -27.41
CA SER A 39 37.77 13.50 -28.45
C SER A 39 36.62 14.50 -28.16
N SER A 40 36.82 15.83 -28.19
CA SER A 40 37.81 16.65 -28.90
C SER A 40 38.35 17.85 -28.10
N LEU A 41 39.66 18.10 -28.31
CA LEU A 41 40.44 19.34 -28.18
C LEU A 41 40.87 19.85 -26.79
N ASP A 42 42.14 19.56 -26.53
CA ASP A 42 43.09 20.30 -25.70
C ASP A 42 43.07 21.80 -25.99
N ARG A 43 43.11 22.59 -24.90
CA ARG A 43 44.03 23.72 -24.78
C ARG A 43 44.82 23.57 -23.49
N THR A 44 46.12 23.38 -23.67
CA THR A 44 47.19 23.58 -22.70
C THR A 44 47.07 24.93 -22.00
N LEU A 45 47.28 24.98 -20.69
CA LEU A 45 48.39 25.69 -20.03
C LEU A 45 48.14 25.77 -18.52
N ASP A 46 49.26 25.72 -17.81
CA ASP A 46 49.41 25.85 -16.38
C ASP A 46 48.87 27.17 -15.80
N GLU A 47 48.78 27.15 -14.47
CA GLU A 47 48.77 28.27 -13.52
C GLU A 47 47.44 28.97 -13.14
N GLU A 48 47.20 28.91 -11.82
CA GLU A 48 46.60 29.91 -10.94
C GLU A 48 45.18 30.45 -11.23
N LYS A 49 44.22 30.05 -10.39
CA LYS A 49 43.37 30.92 -9.51
C LYS A 49 42.02 30.26 -9.17
N GLY A 50 41.76 30.04 -7.88
CA GLY A 50 40.43 30.15 -7.26
C GLY A 50 39.26 29.30 -7.82
N GLY A 51 39.47 28.07 -8.28
CA GLY A 51 38.41 27.22 -8.85
C GLY A 51 37.61 26.42 -7.82
N LYS A 52 36.31 26.69 -7.69
CA LYS A 52 35.35 25.85 -6.91
C LYS A 52 35.51 24.37 -7.29
N ARG A 53 35.71 23.51 -6.28
CA ARG A 53 35.76 22.05 -6.41
C ARG A 53 34.49 21.56 -7.13
N LYS A 54 34.60 21.08 -8.37
CA LYS A 54 33.45 20.55 -9.12
C LYS A 54 32.96 19.26 -8.45
N LEU A 55 31.66 19.18 -8.19
CA LEU A 55 31.02 17.98 -7.65
C LEU A 55 31.18 16.82 -8.66
N LYS A 56 31.64 15.68 -8.15
CA LYS A 56 31.74 14.43 -8.91
C LYS A 56 30.49 13.58 -8.68
N ILE A 57 29.83 13.17 -9.75
CA ILE A 57 28.60 12.37 -9.75
C ILE A 57 28.95 10.95 -10.21
N LEU A 58 28.69 9.97 -9.36
CA LEU A 58 28.87 8.55 -9.66
C LEU A 58 27.50 7.93 -9.99
N ILE A 59 27.38 7.31 -11.15
CA ILE A 59 26.14 6.70 -11.65
C ILE A 59 26.33 5.19 -11.74
N ALA A 60 25.51 4.43 -11.02
CA ALA A 60 25.50 2.96 -11.10
C ALA A 60 24.42 2.50 -12.08
N GLY A 61 24.85 1.98 -13.23
CA GLY A 61 24.01 1.54 -14.36
C GLY A 61 24.23 2.40 -15.61
N GLY A 62 24.66 1.77 -16.70
CA GLY A 62 24.87 2.32 -18.05
C GLY A 62 23.71 2.03 -19.02
N GLY A 63 22.51 1.73 -18.51
CA GLY A 63 21.29 1.73 -19.32
C GLY A 63 20.93 3.14 -19.83
N ILE A 64 19.93 3.25 -20.71
CA ILE A 64 19.53 4.52 -21.35
C ILE A 64 19.34 5.65 -20.32
N GLY A 65 18.59 5.40 -19.24
CA GLY A 65 18.36 6.41 -18.20
C GLY A 65 19.65 6.85 -17.48
N GLY A 66 20.59 5.93 -17.23
CA GLY A 66 21.87 6.25 -16.61
C GLY A 66 22.79 7.07 -17.52
N LEU A 67 22.81 6.74 -18.82
CA LEU A 67 23.57 7.49 -19.82
C LEU A 67 22.98 8.89 -20.07
N VAL A 68 21.65 9.03 -20.09
CA VAL A 68 20.97 10.33 -20.21
C VAL A 68 21.24 11.22 -19.00
N LEU A 69 21.20 10.66 -17.79
CA LEU A 69 21.59 11.38 -16.57
C LEU A 69 23.07 11.81 -16.62
N ALA A 70 23.94 10.93 -17.11
CA ALA A 70 25.36 11.24 -17.24
C ALA A 70 25.61 12.40 -18.22
N LEU A 71 24.89 12.39 -19.35
CA LEU A 71 24.94 13.44 -20.37
C LEU A 71 24.44 14.78 -19.81
N ALA A 72 23.30 14.79 -19.12
CA ALA A 72 22.74 15.99 -18.49
C ALA A 72 23.66 16.57 -17.40
N ALA A 73 24.23 15.70 -16.56
CA ALA A 73 25.17 16.11 -15.53
C ALA A 73 26.47 16.70 -16.13
N LYS A 74 26.98 16.12 -17.21
CA LYS A 74 28.15 16.65 -17.93
C LYS A 74 27.88 18.03 -18.52
N HIS A 75 26.71 18.25 -19.13
CA HIS A 75 26.29 19.56 -19.68
C HIS A 75 26.17 20.65 -18.60
N ARG A 76 25.85 20.26 -17.37
CA ARG A 76 25.84 21.16 -16.21
C ARG A 76 27.22 21.39 -15.59
N GLY A 77 28.27 20.87 -16.20
CA GLY A 77 29.66 21.08 -15.79
C GLY A 77 30.13 20.21 -14.63
N PHE A 78 29.38 19.16 -14.27
CA PHE A 78 29.80 18.18 -13.26
C PHE A 78 30.83 17.20 -13.82
N GLU A 79 31.69 16.69 -12.95
CA GLU A 79 32.48 15.49 -13.26
C GLU A 79 31.58 14.28 -13.10
N VAL A 80 31.54 13.36 -14.06
CA VAL A 80 30.62 12.21 -14.04
C VAL A 80 31.35 10.92 -14.33
N GLU A 81 31.03 9.87 -13.58
CA GLU A 81 31.55 8.52 -13.79
C GLU A 81 30.39 7.51 -13.76
N VAL A 82 30.30 6.67 -14.79
CA VAL A 82 29.23 5.66 -14.94
C VAL A 82 29.83 4.26 -14.76
N PHE A 83 29.25 3.48 -13.86
CA PHE A 83 29.62 2.10 -13.58
C PHE A 83 28.59 1.17 -14.20
N GLU A 84 29.02 0.31 -15.13
CA GLU A 84 28.17 -0.75 -15.69
C GLU A 84 28.86 -2.10 -15.52
N LYS A 85 28.07 -3.13 -15.24
CA LYS A 85 28.52 -4.50 -15.00
C LYS A 85 29.06 -5.15 -16.28
N ASP A 86 28.52 -4.76 -17.44
CA ASP A 86 28.90 -5.29 -18.74
C ASP A 86 28.85 -4.23 -19.85
N LEU A 87 30.02 -3.88 -20.40
CA LEU A 87 30.16 -2.91 -21.48
C LEU A 87 29.81 -3.45 -22.85
N SER A 88 29.76 -4.78 -23.04
CA SER A 88 29.36 -5.40 -24.30
C SER A 88 27.90 -5.07 -24.63
N LEU A 89 27.05 -4.99 -23.61
CA LEU A 89 25.69 -4.47 -23.69
C LEU A 89 25.67 -3.01 -24.17
N VAL A 90 26.50 -2.13 -23.61
CA VAL A 90 26.51 -0.70 -23.99
C VAL A 90 27.08 -0.49 -25.41
N ARG A 91 28.02 -1.34 -25.85
CA ARG A 91 28.74 -1.22 -27.14
C ARG A 91 28.10 -1.98 -28.31
N GLY A 92 27.03 -2.74 -28.07
CA GLY A 92 26.34 -3.48 -29.12
C GLY A 92 26.99 -4.81 -29.51
N GLU A 93 27.87 -5.36 -28.67
CA GLU A 93 28.54 -6.64 -28.89
C GLU A 93 27.77 -7.75 -28.15
N GLY A 94 26.64 -8.22 -28.69
CA GLY A 94 25.86 -9.30 -28.09
C GLY A 94 24.62 -9.72 -28.89
N GLN A 95 24.30 -11.01 -28.88
CA GLN A 95 23.29 -11.65 -29.76
C GLN A 95 21.82 -11.28 -29.50
N HIS A 96 21.47 -10.49 -28.49
CA HIS A 96 20.06 -10.23 -28.12
C HIS A 96 19.80 -8.74 -27.86
N ARG A 97 19.32 -8.01 -28.88
CA ARG A 97 18.62 -6.73 -28.69
C ARG A 97 17.44 -6.59 -29.64
N GLY A 98 16.26 -6.39 -29.07
CA GLY A 98 15.09 -5.90 -29.79
C GLY A 98 15.11 -4.37 -29.92
N PRO A 99 14.36 -3.79 -30.87
CA PRO A 99 14.25 -2.34 -31.04
C PRO A 99 13.62 -1.70 -29.79
N ILE A 100 14.07 -0.49 -29.45
CA ILE A 100 13.47 0.33 -28.38
C ILE A 100 12.69 1.46 -29.04
N GLN A 101 11.41 1.57 -28.72
CA GLN A 101 10.58 2.68 -29.18
C GLN A 101 10.74 3.87 -28.23
N LEU A 102 11.21 5.00 -28.76
CA LEU A 102 11.23 6.27 -28.04
C LEU A 102 9.99 7.10 -28.43
N MET A 103 9.23 7.52 -27.43
CA MET A 103 8.12 8.46 -27.65
C MET A 103 8.66 9.89 -27.85
N SER A 104 7.88 10.73 -28.52
CA SER A 104 8.23 12.14 -28.78
C SER A 104 8.57 12.92 -27.51
N SER A 105 7.93 12.60 -26.38
CA SER A 105 8.24 13.22 -25.08
C SER A 105 9.64 12.88 -24.56
N ALA A 106 10.14 11.66 -24.81
CA ALA A 106 11.49 11.27 -24.41
C ALA A 106 12.54 11.93 -25.32
N LEU A 107 12.22 12.08 -26.61
CA LEU A 107 13.07 12.76 -27.57
C LEU A 107 13.19 14.26 -27.28
N ALA A 108 12.08 14.92 -26.94
CA ALA A 108 12.08 16.33 -26.53
C ALA A 108 12.96 16.58 -25.28
N VAL A 109 12.99 15.64 -24.34
CA VAL A 109 13.88 15.71 -23.17
C VAL A 109 15.35 15.53 -23.58
N LEU A 110 15.64 14.62 -24.51
CA LEU A 110 16.98 14.44 -25.05
C LEU A 110 17.47 15.68 -25.81
N GLU A 111 16.62 16.28 -26.65
CA GLU A 111 16.93 17.53 -27.36
C GLU A 111 17.21 18.68 -26.39
N ALA A 112 16.43 18.78 -25.31
CA ALA A 112 16.64 19.77 -24.26
C ALA A 112 17.94 19.56 -23.47
N ILE A 113 18.50 18.33 -23.46
CA ILE A 113 19.76 18.00 -22.79
C ILE A 113 20.94 18.18 -23.75
N ASP A 114 20.84 17.63 -24.95
CA ASP A 114 21.86 17.67 -26.00
C ASP A 114 21.21 17.43 -27.38
N GLU A 115 21.02 18.53 -28.11
CA GLU A 115 20.42 18.54 -29.45
C GLU A 115 21.17 17.64 -30.45
N ASN A 116 22.50 17.58 -30.37
CA ASN A 116 23.31 16.79 -31.31
C ASN A 116 23.15 15.29 -31.07
N VAL A 117 23.13 14.87 -29.79
CA VAL A 117 22.89 13.47 -29.44
C VAL A 117 21.47 13.06 -29.80
N ALA A 118 20.48 13.92 -29.55
CA ALA A 118 19.11 13.66 -29.97
C ALA A 118 18.99 13.51 -31.50
N LYS A 119 19.67 14.35 -32.28
CA LYS A 119 19.73 14.24 -33.73
C LYS A 119 20.36 12.93 -34.20
N GLN A 120 21.49 12.51 -33.62
CA GLN A 120 22.10 11.22 -33.93
C GLN A 120 21.18 10.04 -33.61
N ILE A 121 20.43 10.11 -32.51
CA ILE A 121 19.43 9.10 -32.15
C ILE A 121 18.26 9.08 -33.14
N MET A 122 17.79 10.25 -33.58
CA MET A 122 16.76 10.36 -34.63
C MET A 122 17.24 9.80 -35.97
N GLU A 123 18.47 10.11 -36.36
CA GLU A 123 19.08 9.64 -37.62
C GLU A 123 19.32 8.12 -37.62
N ALA A 124 19.69 7.55 -36.46
CA ALA A 124 19.83 6.11 -36.29
C ALA A 124 18.47 5.38 -36.14
N GLY A 125 17.42 6.11 -35.77
CA GLY A 125 16.08 5.58 -35.52
C GLY A 125 15.18 5.56 -36.75
N CYS A 126 14.11 4.76 -36.70
CA CYS A 126 13.07 4.78 -37.71
C CYS A 126 11.82 5.51 -37.18
N VAL A 127 11.37 6.56 -37.88
CA VAL A 127 10.13 7.25 -37.53
C VAL A 127 8.93 6.34 -37.81
N THR A 128 8.22 5.94 -36.76
CA THR A 128 7.01 5.10 -36.85
C THR A 128 5.71 5.89 -36.66
N GLY A 129 5.78 7.12 -36.12
CA GLY A 129 4.60 7.95 -35.81
C GLY A 129 3.84 8.51 -37.03
N ASN A 130 4.46 8.49 -38.21
CA ASN A 130 3.86 8.88 -39.50
C ASN A 130 3.33 7.67 -40.30
N ARG A 131 3.40 6.47 -39.72
CA ARG A 131 2.86 5.24 -40.32
C ARG A 131 1.51 4.94 -39.69
N THR A 132 0.64 4.27 -40.44
CA THR A 132 -0.53 3.63 -39.84
C THR A 132 0.00 2.74 -38.72
N ASN A 133 -0.46 2.97 -37.50
CA ASN A 133 -0.09 2.18 -36.33
C ASN A 133 -1.37 1.50 -35.82
N GLY A 134 -1.32 0.18 -35.64
CA GLY A 134 -2.48 -0.60 -35.21
C GLY A 134 -2.07 -2.02 -34.84
N PHE A 135 -2.99 -2.75 -34.23
CA PHE A 135 -2.78 -4.15 -33.88
C PHE A 135 -2.95 -5.01 -35.13
N VAL A 136 -1.93 -5.80 -35.42
CA VAL A 136 -1.92 -6.79 -36.50
C VAL A 136 -2.10 -8.16 -35.86
N ASP A 137 -2.96 -8.99 -36.43
CA ASP A 137 -3.03 -10.40 -36.03
C ASP A 137 -1.70 -11.08 -36.37
N GLY A 138 -1.03 -11.64 -35.35
CA GLY A 138 0.27 -12.29 -35.48
C GLY A 138 0.27 -13.58 -36.29
N VAL A 139 -0.90 -14.09 -36.68
CA VAL A 139 -1.04 -15.30 -37.51
C VAL A 139 -1.26 -14.95 -38.99
N SER A 140 -2.07 -13.92 -39.29
CA SER A 140 -2.45 -13.58 -40.67
C SER A 140 -1.76 -12.33 -41.25
N GLY A 141 -1.13 -11.49 -40.42
CA GLY A 141 -0.53 -10.23 -40.87
C GLY A 141 -1.56 -9.16 -41.29
N ALA A 142 -2.86 -9.40 -41.07
CA ALA A 142 -3.93 -8.50 -41.48
C ALA A 142 -4.22 -7.41 -40.43
N TRP A 143 -4.53 -6.21 -40.92
CA TRP A 143 -5.03 -5.09 -40.11
C TRP A 143 -6.45 -5.39 -39.62
N ALA A 144 -6.66 -5.36 -38.31
CA ALA A 144 -7.94 -5.73 -37.70
C ALA A 144 -9.10 -4.85 -38.24
N LYS A 145 -9.92 -5.39 -39.16
CA LYS A 145 -11.23 -4.83 -39.54
C LYS A 145 -12.35 -5.76 -39.09
N LYS A 146 -13.32 -5.13 -38.40
CA LYS A 146 -14.71 -5.51 -38.06
C LYS A 146 -15.17 -6.95 -38.37
N TYR A 147 -15.39 -7.70 -37.28
CA TYR A 147 -16.24 -8.89 -37.04
C TYR A 147 -16.84 -9.67 -38.22
N SER A 148 -16.58 -10.99 -38.25
CA SER A 148 -17.58 -12.06 -38.03
C SER A 148 -17.14 -13.40 -38.66
N LYS A 149 -17.35 -14.50 -37.92
CA LYS A 149 -17.38 -15.92 -38.33
C LYS A 149 -16.07 -16.67 -38.73
N ILE A 150 -15.65 -17.53 -37.78
CA ILE A 150 -15.21 -18.96 -37.89
C ILE A 150 -14.04 -19.36 -38.82
N ARG A 151 -12.95 -19.94 -38.27
CA ARG A 151 -12.58 -21.39 -38.35
C ARG A 151 -11.17 -21.69 -37.84
N SER A 152 -11.10 -22.70 -36.98
CA SER A 152 -9.91 -23.32 -36.41
C SER A 152 -9.06 -24.05 -37.45
N TYR A 153 -7.72 -23.93 -37.33
CA TYR A 153 -6.78 -24.88 -37.91
C TYR A 153 -5.78 -25.34 -36.83
N CYS A 154 -5.70 -26.67 -36.69
CA CYS A 154 -4.76 -27.39 -35.84
C CYS A 154 -3.45 -27.60 -36.60
N VAL A 155 -2.31 -27.25 -35.99
CA VAL A 155 -0.99 -27.72 -36.45
C VAL A 155 -0.33 -28.46 -35.30
N ARG A 156 -0.11 -29.75 -35.53
CA ARG A 156 0.41 -30.75 -34.59
C ARG A 156 1.94 -30.83 -34.77
N CYS A 157 2.70 -30.62 -33.69
CA CYS A 157 4.10 -31.05 -33.60
C CYS A 157 4.26 -31.92 -32.36
N LYS A 158 4.69 -33.17 -32.55
CA LYS A 158 5.00 -34.15 -31.50
C LYS A 158 6.50 -34.19 -31.22
N SER A 159 6.86 -34.18 -29.95
CA SER A 159 7.84 -35.04 -29.25
C SER A 159 8.19 -34.35 -27.92
N SER A 160 8.28 -34.99 -26.75
CA SER A 160 8.36 -36.39 -26.33
C SER A 160 7.79 -36.50 -24.90
N LEU A 161 7.21 -37.65 -24.58
CA LEU A 161 6.45 -37.94 -23.35
C LEU A 161 7.30 -37.97 -22.07
N ASP A 162 6.71 -37.50 -20.96
CA ASP A 162 6.69 -38.23 -19.69
C ASP A 162 5.30 -38.02 -19.02
N PRO A 163 4.63 -39.06 -18.47
CA PRO A 163 3.19 -39.06 -18.23
C PRO A 163 2.85 -38.85 -16.75
N THR A 164 1.98 -37.89 -16.48
CA THR A 164 0.93 -37.94 -15.44
C THR A 164 0.05 -36.70 -15.61
N LEU A 165 -0.78 -36.74 -16.65
CA LEU A 165 -1.90 -35.81 -16.83
C LEU A 165 -3.17 -36.59 -16.53
N ASP A 166 -3.81 -36.26 -15.42
CA ASP A 166 -5.23 -36.51 -15.23
C ASP A 166 -5.99 -35.18 -15.25
N GLU A 167 -6.98 -35.16 -16.14
CA GLU A 167 -8.11 -34.24 -16.31
C GLU A 167 -7.86 -32.78 -16.76
N GLU A 168 -7.65 -32.62 -18.07
CA GLU A 168 -8.02 -31.39 -18.79
C GLU A 168 -9.54 -31.15 -18.73
N LYS A 169 -9.96 -30.18 -17.92
CA LYS A 169 -11.23 -29.47 -18.04
C LYS A 169 -10.96 -28.00 -18.32
N ASP A 170 -11.24 -27.58 -19.55
CA ASP A 170 -11.25 -26.19 -20.08
C ASP A 170 -9.96 -25.39 -19.80
N GLY A 171 -8.95 -25.58 -20.67
CA GLY A 171 -7.55 -25.20 -20.51
C GLY A 171 -7.24 -23.69 -20.46
N LYS A 172 -7.70 -23.00 -19.42
CA LYS A 172 -7.18 -21.70 -18.97
C LYS A 172 -6.27 -21.93 -17.77
N ARG A 173 -4.98 -21.60 -17.89
CA ARG A 173 -4.07 -21.55 -16.74
C ARG A 173 -4.59 -20.47 -15.78
N LYS A 174 -5.05 -20.88 -14.60
CA LYS A 174 -5.46 -19.96 -13.53
C LYS A 174 -4.20 -19.43 -12.86
N LEU A 175 -4.09 -18.10 -12.69
CA LEU A 175 -2.98 -17.54 -11.93
C LEU A 175 -3.08 -17.97 -10.48
N LYS A 176 -1.94 -18.35 -9.90
CA LYS A 176 -1.79 -18.71 -8.50
C LYS A 176 -1.25 -17.55 -7.67
N ILE A 177 -2.03 -17.11 -6.69
CA ILE A 177 -1.71 -16.00 -5.80
C ILE A 177 -1.33 -16.55 -4.42
N LEU A 178 -0.11 -16.25 -3.98
CA LEU A 178 0.36 -16.53 -2.63
C LEU A 178 0.17 -15.30 -1.75
N ILE A 179 -0.40 -15.46 -0.57
CA ILE A 179 -0.68 -14.35 0.36
C ILE A 179 0.06 -14.60 1.68
N ALA A 180 1.02 -13.74 2.00
CA ALA A 180 1.72 -13.76 3.28
C ALA A 180 0.94 -12.92 4.30
N GLY A 181 0.25 -13.57 5.24
CA GLY A 181 -0.57 -12.95 6.29
C GLY A 181 -2.08 -13.17 6.09
N GLY A 182 -2.74 -13.73 7.11
CA GLY A 182 -4.17 -13.98 7.23
C GLY A 182 -4.91 -12.94 8.10
N GLY A 183 -4.44 -11.69 8.09
CA GLY A 183 -5.21 -10.56 8.62
C GLY A 183 -6.43 -10.24 7.75
N ILE A 184 -7.21 -9.20 8.11
CA ILE A 184 -8.40 -8.77 7.36
C ILE A 184 -8.07 -8.58 5.86
N GLY A 185 -6.98 -7.88 5.54
CA GLY A 185 -6.58 -7.67 4.14
C GLY A 185 -6.23 -8.96 3.40
N GLY A 186 -5.50 -9.88 4.04
CA GLY A 186 -5.16 -11.16 3.41
C GLY A 186 -6.37 -12.06 3.16
N LEU A 187 -7.29 -12.14 4.12
CA LEU A 187 -8.51 -12.94 4.00
C LEU A 187 -9.49 -12.36 2.97
N VAL A 188 -9.66 -11.04 2.94
CA VAL A 188 -10.52 -10.38 1.94
C VAL A 188 -9.93 -10.52 0.54
N LEU A 189 -8.60 -10.43 0.40
CA LEU A 189 -7.93 -10.70 -0.88
C LEU A 189 -8.15 -12.15 -1.32
N ALA A 190 -8.02 -13.12 -0.40
CA ALA A 190 -8.25 -14.52 -0.70
C ALA A 190 -9.69 -14.79 -1.15
N LEU A 191 -10.67 -14.18 -0.47
CA LEU A 191 -12.08 -14.26 -0.84
C LEU A 191 -12.32 -13.69 -2.24
N ALA A 192 -11.78 -12.50 -2.52
CA ALA A 192 -11.90 -11.86 -3.83
C ALA A 192 -11.21 -12.66 -4.94
N ALA A 193 -10.02 -13.22 -4.68
CA ALA A 193 -9.29 -14.07 -5.60
C ALA A 193 -10.08 -15.34 -5.94
N LYS A 194 -10.60 -16.02 -4.91
CA LYS A 194 -11.44 -17.22 -5.05
C LYS A 194 -12.70 -16.94 -5.89
N HIS A 195 -13.38 -15.82 -5.64
CA HIS A 195 -14.57 -15.41 -6.42
C HIS A 195 -14.29 -15.13 -7.90
N ARG A 196 -13.08 -14.66 -8.21
CA ARG A 196 -12.62 -14.47 -9.60
C ARG A 196 -12.01 -15.72 -10.23
N GLY A 197 -12.00 -16.84 -9.52
CA GLY A 197 -11.53 -18.12 -10.03
C GLY A 197 -10.01 -18.27 -10.08
N PHE A 198 -9.26 -17.42 -9.36
CA PHE A 198 -7.82 -17.59 -9.16
C PHE A 198 -7.54 -18.77 -8.23
N GLU A 199 -6.37 -19.40 -8.40
CA GLU A 199 -5.83 -20.29 -7.37
C GLU A 199 -5.19 -19.42 -6.28
N VAL A 200 -5.45 -19.72 -5.01
CA VAL A 200 -4.97 -18.88 -3.90
C VAL A 200 -4.58 -19.72 -2.69
N GLU A 201 -3.49 -19.32 -2.03
CA GLU A 201 -3.07 -19.86 -0.74
C GLU A 201 -2.70 -18.71 0.22
N VAL A 202 -3.19 -18.79 1.46
CA VAL A 202 -2.90 -17.83 2.53
C VAL A 202 -2.00 -18.50 3.56
N PHE A 203 -0.90 -17.86 3.91
CA PHE A 203 0.05 -18.32 4.92
C PHE A 203 -0.05 -17.39 6.13
N GLU A 204 -0.67 -17.88 7.21
CA GLU A 204 -0.80 -17.15 8.47
C GLU A 204 0.05 -17.82 9.54
N LYS A 205 0.79 -17.00 10.30
CA LYS A 205 1.64 -17.48 11.38
C LYS A 205 0.82 -17.99 12.57
N ASP A 206 -0.30 -17.33 12.88
CA ASP A 206 -1.11 -17.69 14.04
C ASP A 206 -2.58 -17.24 13.91
N LEU A 207 -3.45 -18.20 13.57
CA LEU A 207 -4.91 -18.07 13.59
C LEU A 207 -5.53 -18.29 14.97
N SER A 208 -4.79 -18.71 15.99
CA SER A 208 -5.33 -18.76 17.37
C SER A 208 -5.68 -17.36 17.87
N LEU A 209 -5.03 -16.33 17.32
CA LEU A 209 -5.41 -14.92 17.42
C LEU A 209 -6.81 -14.62 16.85
N VAL A 210 -7.40 -15.48 16.02
CA VAL A 210 -8.80 -15.36 15.58
C VAL A 210 -9.75 -16.03 16.58
N ARG A 211 -9.26 -16.99 17.38
CA ARG A 211 -10.08 -17.93 18.16
C ARG A 211 -9.90 -17.91 19.69
N GLY A 212 -9.08 -17.02 20.24
CA GLY A 212 -9.00 -16.84 21.70
C GLY A 212 -8.11 -15.68 22.17
N GLU A 213 -6.90 -15.56 21.61
CA GLU A 213 -5.94 -14.52 22.03
C GLU A 213 -6.16 -13.16 21.33
N GLY A 214 -7.01 -13.13 20.30
CA GLY A 214 -7.45 -11.91 19.61
C GLY A 214 -8.43 -11.03 20.38
N GLN A 215 -8.92 -11.48 21.54
CA GLN A 215 -9.73 -10.67 22.45
C GLN A 215 -9.08 -9.32 22.73
N HIS A 216 -7.75 -9.27 22.63
CA HIS A 216 -6.99 -8.06 22.87
C HIS A 216 -7.05 -7.03 21.73
N ARG A 217 -7.39 -7.39 20.49
CA ARG A 217 -7.25 -6.49 19.34
C ARG A 217 -8.43 -5.54 19.13
N GLY A 218 -9.52 -5.74 19.89
CA GLY A 218 -10.70 -4.90 19.89
C GLY A 218 -11.49 -4.92 18.57
N PRO A 219 -12.79 -4.56 18.61
CA PRO A 219 -13.62 -4.33 17.43
C PRO A 219 -13.00 -3.36 16.41
N ILE A 220 -13.54 -3.43 15.19
CA ILE A 220 -13.14 -2.58 14.07
C ILE A 220 -14.36 -1.87 13.49
N GLN A 221 -14.21 -0.58 13.21
CA GLN A 221 -15.21 0.18 12.47
C GLN A 221 -15.02 -0.08 10.96
N LEU A 222 -16.08 -0.53 10.30
CA LEU A 222 -16.15 -0.67 8.86
C LEU A 222 -16.98 0.48 8.30
N MET A 223 -16.33 1.40 7.60
CA MET A 223 -17.02 2.47 6.90
C MET A 223 -17.76 1.97 5.66
N SER A 224 -18.74 2.75 5.22
CA SER A 224 -19.57 2.46 4.05
C SER A 224 -18.80 2.05 2.80
N SER A 225 -17.62 2.65 2.54
CA SER A 225 -16.78 2.29 1.39
C SER A 225 -16.25 0.86 1.46
N ALA A 226 -15.84 0.41 2.65
CA ALA A 226 -15.33 -0.94 2.86
C ALA A 226 -16.45 -1.98 2.81
N LEU A 227 -17.61 -1.67 3.41
CA LEU A 227 -18.80 -2.52 3.32
C LEU A 227 -19.29 -2.67 1.88
N ALA A 228 -19.30 -1.58 1.11
CA ALA A 228 -19.65 -1.60 -0.30
C ALA A 228 -18.69 -2.48 -1.13
N VAL A 229 -17.40 -2.48 -0.79
CA VAL A 229 -16.41 -3.39 -1.41
C VAL A 229 -16.67 -4.84 -1.02
N LEU A 230 -16.96 -5.12 0.26
CA LEU A 230 -17.30 -6.47 0.70
C LEU A 230 -18.56 -6.98 -0.02
N GLU A 231 -19.60 -6.15 -0.17
CA GLU A 231 -20.80 -6.49 -0.95
C GLU A 231 -20.49 -6.77 -2.42
N ALA A 232 -19.56 -6.02 -3.02
CA ALA A 232 -19.15 -6.21 -4.41
C ALA A 232 -18.30 -7.47 -4.62
N ILE A 233 -17.61 -7.95 -3.58
CA ILE A 233 -16.83 -9.19 -3.61
C ILE A 233 -17.76 -10.39 -3.39
N ASP A 234 -18.56 -10.37 -2.32
CA ASP A 234 -19.47 -11.43 -1.95
C ASP A 234 -20.64 -10.87 -1.12
N GLU A 235 -21.81 -10.82 -1.74
CA GLU A 235 -23.03 -10.29 -1.12
C GLU A 235 -23.46 -11.09 0.13
N ASN A 236 -23.25 -12.41 0.15
CA ASN A 236 -23.67 -13.26 1.27
C ASN A 236 -22.74 -13.08 2.47
N VAL A 237 -21.43 -13.00 2.23
CA VAL A 237 -20.45 -12.70 3.27
C VAL A 237 -20.68 -11.29 3.82
N ALA A 238 -20.93 -10.30 2.95
CA ALA A 238 -21.25 -8.96 3.38
C ALA A 238 -22.51 -8.90 4.25
N LYS A 239 -23.57 -9.65 3.91
CA LYS A 239 -24.77 -9.78 4.76
C LYS A 239 -24.47 -10.36 6.13
N GLN A 240 -23.63 -11.41 6.22
CA GLN A 240 -23.20 -11.97 7.51
C GLN A 240 -22.42 -10.95 8.33
N ILE A 241 -21.48 -10.23 7.71
CA ILE A 241 -20.71 -9.16 8.37
C ILE A 241 -21.63 -8.04 8.85
N MET A 242 -22.64 -7.65 8.06
CA MET A 242 -23.62 -6.63 8.46
C MET A 242 -24.54 -7.11 9.59
N ALA A 243 -24.98 -8.37 9.56
CA ALA A 243 -25.81 -8.95 10.61
C ALA A 243 -25.07 -9.08 11.96
N ALA A 244 -23.76 -9.35 11.92
CA ALA A 244 -22.91 -9.42 13.11
C ALA A 244 -22.46 -8.03 13.63
N GLY A 245 -22.61 -6.98 12.83
CA GLY A 245 -22.17 -5.62 13.16
C GLY A 245 -23.20 -4.82 13.96
N CYS A 246 -22.72 -3.89 14.77
CA CYS A 246 -23.52 -2.83 15.38
C CYS A 246 -23.55 -1.59 14.48
N VAL A 247 -24.73 -1.19 14.03
CA VAL A 247 -24.90 0.02 13.19
C VAL A 247 -24.78 1.27 14.06
N THR A 248 -23.69 2.03 13.85
CA THR A 248 -23.39 3.27 14.57
C THR A 248 -23.45 4.50 13.66
N GLY A 249 -23.35 4.32 12.35
CA GLY A 249 -23.32 5.40 11.37
C GLY A 249 -24.65 6.14 11.19
N ASN A 250 -25.77 5.55 11.60
CA ASN A 250 -27.10 6.18 11.60
C ASN A 250 -27.37 7.03 12.87
N ARG A 251 -26.44 7.05 13.82
CA ARG A 251 -26.55 7.79 15.09
C ARG A 251 -25.66 9.04 15.06
N THR A 252 -25.76 9.85 16.11
CA THR A 252 -24.87 11.01 16.27
C THR A 252 -23.44 10.54 16.48
N ASN A 253 -22.51 11.05 15.68
CA ASN A 253 -21.07 10.81 15.83
C ASN A 253 -20.38 12.17 15.94
N GLY A 254 -19.34 12.31 16.77
CA GLY A 254 -18.73 13.64 16.94
C GLY A 254 -17.53 13.73 17.86
N PHE A 255 -16.96 14.93 17.89
CA PHE A 255 -15.98 15.37 18.87
C PHE A 255 -16.69 16.08 20.02
N VAL A 256 -16.28 15.77 21.25
CA VAL A 256 -16.79 16.39 22.47
C VAL A 256 -15.63 16.90 23.32
N ASP A 257 -15.88 17.90 24.15
CA ASP A 257 -14.93 18.33 25.15
C ASP A 257 -14.73 17.25 26.22
N GLY A 258 -13.48 16.90 26.53
CA GLY A 258 -13.20 15.84 27.50
C GLY A 258 -13.57 16.18 28.94
N VAL A 259 -13.57 17.46 29.31
CA VAL A 259 -13.83 17.91 30.68
C VAL A 259 -15.32 18.15 30.89
N SER A 260 -15.97 18.92 30.02
CA SER A 260 -17.39 19.23 30.18
C SER A 260 -18.32 18.17 29.59
N GLY A 261 -17.84 17.35 28.64
CA GLY A 261 -18.67 16.42 27.89
C GLY A 261 -19.51 17.08 26.78
N GLU A 262 -19.44 18.41 26.63
CA GLU A 262 -20.23 19.15 25.64
C GLU A 262 -19.79 18.88 24.20
N TRP A 263 -20.72 18.94 23.25
CA TRP A 263 -20.42 18.72 21.84
C TRP A 263 -19.57 19.84 21.27
N PHE A 264 -18.40 19.49 20.75
CA PHE A 264 -17.56 20.40 19.98
C PHE A 264 -17.99 20.44 18.51
N THR A 265 -18.14 19.28 17.88
CA THR A 265 -18.69 19.17 16.52
C THR A 265 -19.25 17.77 16.27
N LYS A 266 -20.23 17.67 15.38
CA LYS A 266 -20.87 16.42 14.98
C LYS A 266 -20.59 16.15 13.51
N PHE A 267 -20.45 14.88 13.15
CA PHE A 267 -20.27 14.42 11.79
C PHE A 267 -21.36 13.42 11.42
N ASP A 268 -21.96 13.66 10.25
CA ASP A 268 -22.97 12.81 9.66
C ASP A 268 -22.32 11.71 8.84
N LEU A 269 -22.52 10.45 9.27
CA LEU A 269 -22.07 9.25 8.57
C LEU A 269 -23.19 8.60 7.74
N SER A 270 -24.44 9.03 7.93
CA SER A 270 -25.63 8.40 7.36
C SER A 270 -25.99 8.99 6.01
N SER A 271 -26.24 10.31 5.94
CA SER A 271 -26.74 10.93 4.70
C SER A 271 -25.79 10.76 3.51
N PRO A 272 -24.45 10.86 3.66
CA PRO A 272 -23.54 10.59 2.56
C PRO A 272 -23.60 9.14 2.04
N ALA A 273 -23.88 8.17 2.91
CA ALA A 273 -24.04 6.77 2.53
C ALA A 273 -25.39 6.52 1.86
N VAL A 274 -26.49 6.96 2.48
CA VAL A 274 -27.87 6.80 1.98
C VAL A 274 -28.04 7.43 0.60
N SER A 275 -27.58 8.68 0.41
CA SER A 275 -27.67 9.38 -0.88
C SER A 275 -26.94 8.68 -2.03
N ARG A 276 -26.01 7.78 -1.71
CA ARG A 276 -25.21 6.99 -2.67
C ARG A 276 -25.63 5.53 -2.75
N GLY A 277 -26.61 5.10 -1.94
CA GLY A 277 -27.02 3.71 -1.84
C GLY A 277 -25.91 2.79 -1.29
N LEU A 278 -25.06 3.31 -0.39
CA LEU A 278 -24.01 2.55 0.26
C LEU A 278 -24.49 1.99 1.62
N PRO A 279 -23.95 0.86 2.08
CA PRO A 279 -24.21 0.36 3.43
C PRO A 279 -23.85 1.39 4.50
N ILE A 280 -24.58 1.40 5.61
CA ILE A 280 -24.31 2.33 6.72
C ILE A 280 -23.09 1.85 7.51
N THR A 281 -22.24 2.79 7.94
CA THR A 281 -21.06 2.50 8.76
C THR A 281 -21.45 1.74 10.03
N GLN A 282 -20.69 0.69 10.34
CA GLN A 282 -20.93 -0.21 11.47
C GLN A 282 -19.62 -0.56 12.19
N VAL A 283 -19.75 -1.04 13.43
CA VAL A 283 -18.64 -1.60 14.21
C VAL A 283 -18.87 -3.10 14.37
N ILE A 284 -17.84 -3.91 14.16
CA ILE A 284 -17.92 -5.37 14.29
C ILE A 284 -16.78 -5.89 15.16
N CYS A 285 -17.05 -6.93 15.95
CA CYS A 285 -16.00 -7.68 16.63
C CYS A 285 -14.99 -8.20 15.60
N ARG A 286 -13.71 -7.91 15.81
CA ARG A 286 -12.65 -8.30 14.87
C ARG A 286 -12.54 -9.81 14.71
N MET A 287 -12.71 -10.56 15.81
CA MET A 287 -12.68 -12.03 15.79
C MET A 287 -13.82 -12.59 14.94
N GLU A 288 -15.03 -12.04 15.11
CA GLU A 288 -16.21 -12.46 14.36
C GLU A 288 -16.09 -12.13 12.86
N LEU A 289 -15.58 -10.94 12.53
CA LEU A 289 -15.25 -10.58 11.15
C LEU A 289 -14.26 -11.58 10.54
N GLN A 290 -13.19 -11.91 11.27
CA GLN A 290 -12.19 -12.85 10.77
C GLN A 290 -12.74 -14.27 10.65
N ASP A 291 -13.58 -14.73 11.58
CA ASP A 291 -14.20 -16.07 11.51
C ASP A 291 -15.13 -16.18 10.30
N ILE A 292 -15.99 -15.18 10.06
CA ILE A 292 -16.84 -15.11 8.86
C ILE A 292 -15.97 -15.19 7.59
N LEU A 293 -14.87 -14.42 7.53
CA LEU A 293 -13.98 -14.41 6.37
C LEU A 293 -13.23 -15.75 6.19
N VAL A 294 -12.68 -16.34 7.26
CA VAL A 294 -11.98 -17.63 7.21
C VAL A 294 -12.93 -18.73 6.73
N ASN A 295 -14.16 -18.76 7.25
CA ASN A 295 -15.17 -19.74 6.85
C ASN A 295 -15.58 -19.57 5.38
N ALA A 296 -15.69 -18.34 4.89
CA ALA A 296 -16.01 -18.07 3.49
C ALA A 296 -14.86 -18.41 2.53
N VAL A 297 -13.62 -18.13 2.93
CA VAL A 297 -12.41 -18.47 2.18
C VAL A 297 -12.24 -20.00 2.11
N GLY A 298 -12.38 -20.69 3.24
CA GLY A 298 -12.17 -22.14 3.34
C GLY A 298 -10.82 -22.48 3.99
N LEU A 299 -10.82 -23.47 4.87
CA LEU A 299 -9.64 -23.91 5.62
C LEU A 299 -8.59 -24.62 4.74
N ASP A 300 -8.97 -25.05 3.54
CA ASP A 300 -8.08 -25.62 2.52
C ASP A 300 -7.18 -24.55 1.88
N ILE A 301 -7.65 -23.31 1.80
CA ILE A 301 -6.91 -22.16 1.27
C ILE A 301 -6.03 -21.51 2.35
N VAL A 302 -6.47 -21.54 3.61
CA VAL A 302 -5.77 -20.88 4.72
C VAL A 302 -4.88 -21.86 5.49
N ARG A 303 -3.56 -21.68 5.38
CA ARG A 303 -2.56 -22.43 6.13
C ARG A 303 -2.18 -21.68 7.41
N ASN A 304 -2.57 -22.24 8.55
CA ASN A 304 -2.12 -21.77 9.86
C ASN A 304 -0.69 -22.24 10.18
N ASN A 305 -0.06 -21.69 11.22
CA ASN A 305 1.29 -22.02 11.66
C ASN A 305 2.30 -22.02 10.49
N SER A 306 2.09 -21.07 9.58
CA SER A 306 2.81 -20.97 8.30
C SER A 306 3.33 -19.55 8.17
N GLU A 307 4.34 -19.21 8.98
CA GLU A 307 4.97 -17.90 8.89
C GLU A 307 5.87 -17.83 7.65
N VAL A 308 5.58 -16.90 6.74
CA VAL A 308 6.46 -16.58 5.61
C VAL A 308 7.66 -15.79 6.12
N VAL A 309 8.85 -16.36 6.00
CA VAL A 309 10.10 -15.72 6.45
C VAL A 309 10.90 -15.16 5.30
N ASP A 310 10.74 -15.72 4.10
CA ASP A 310 11.47 -15.27 2.92
C ASP A 310 10.72 -15.58 1.60
N PHE A 311 11.21 -15.03 0.48
CA PHE A 311 10.73 -15.40 -0.87
C PHE A 311 11.81 -15.32 -1.94
N ILE A 312 11.73 -16.12 -3.00
CA ILE A 312 12.62 -16.07 -4.16
C ILE A 312 11.78 -15.70 -5.38
N GLU A 313 12.17 -14.65 -6.09
CA GLU A 313 11.54 -14.26 -7.35
C GLU A 313 12.34 -14.84 -8.53
N GLU A 314 11.63 -15.49 -9.44
CA GLU A 314 12.14 -16.04 -10.70
C GLU A 314 11.36 -15.42 -11.88
N PRO A 315 11.87 -15.50 -13.13
CA PRO A 315 11.19 -14.88 -14.28
C PRO A 315 9.74 -15.33 -14.48
N SER A 316 9.43 -16.60 -14.22
CA SER A 316 8.11 -17.20 -14.47
C SER A 316 7.28 -17.44 -13.20
N LYS A 317 7.85 -17.31 -12.01
CA LYS A 317 7.19 -17.66 -10.73
C LYS A 317 7.80 -16.95 -9.53
N VAL A 318 7.12 -17.03 -8.39
CA VAL A 318 7.64 -16.64 -7.08
C VAL A 318 7.50 -17.81 -6.11
N THR A 319 8.50 -18.00 -5.27
CA THR A 319 8.57 -19.07 -4.27
C THR A 319 8.59 -18.45 -2.88
N VAL A 320 7.60 -18.72 -2.02
CA VAL A 320 7.65 -18.34 -0.60
C VAL A 320 8.35 -19.42 0.21
N ILE A 321 9.09 -19.01 1.23
CA ILE A 321 9.81 -19.87 2.16
C ILE A 321 9.20 -19.64 3.55
N LEU A 322 8.73 -20.72 4.16
CA LEU A 322 8.19 -20.69 5.52
C LEU A 322 9.30 -20.84 6.57
N GLU A 323 9.00 -20.49 7.82
CA GLU A 323 9.92 -20.60 8.96
C GLU A 323 10.46 -22.03 9.15
N ASP A 324 9.64 -23.04 8.87
CA ASP A 324 10.02 -24.45 8.93
C ASP A 324 10.75 -24.98 7.67
N GLY A 325 11.05 -24.10 6.72
CA GLY A 325 11.77 -24.40 5.48
C GLY A 325 10.90 -24.95 4.34
N ARG A 326 9.60 -25.19 4.54
CA ARG A 326 8.69 -25.56 3.44
C ARG A 326 8.59 -24.44 2.42
N GLN A 327 8.40 -24.81 1.15
CA GLN A 327 8.35 -23.87 0.03
C GLN A 327 7.08 -24.05 -0.79
N TYR A 328 6.52 -22.92 -1.22
CA TYR A 328 5.32 -22.90 -2.05
C TYR A 328 5.53 -21.96 -3.24
N HIS A 329 5.00 -22.34 -4.39
CA HIS A 329 5.20 -21.64 -5.66
C HIS A 329 3.90 -21.02 -6.14
N GLY A 330 3.99 -19.85 -6.77
CA GLY A 330 2.86 -19.18 -7.42
C GLY A 330 3.31 -18.19 -8.48
N ASP A 331 2.36 -17.54 -9.13
CA ASP A 331 2.63 -16.53 -10.15
C ASP A 331 2.81 -15.13 -9.54
N VAL A 332 2.17 -14.88 -8.40
CA VAL A 332 2.14 -13.61 -7.65
C VAL A 332 2.30 -13.87 -6.16
N LEU A 333 3.06 -13.01 -5.48
CA LEU A 333 3.12 -12.94 -4.02
C LEU A 333 2.58 -11.61 -3.53
N VAL A 334 1.67 -11.65 -2.56
CA VAL A 334 1.16 -10.46 -1.88
C VAL A 334 1.56 -10.49 -0.41
N GLY A 335 2.37 -9.53 0.00
CA GLY A 335 2.68 -9.27 1.40
C GLY A 335 1.53 -8.52 2.07
N ALA A 336 0.76 -9.22 2.91
CA ALA A 336 -0.31 -8.72 3.76
C ALA A 336 0.02 -8.95 5.26
N ASP A 337 1.30 -9.00 5.59
CA ASP A 337 1.92 -9.40 6.85
C ASP A 337 2.11 -8.23 7.85
N GLY A 338 1.35 -7.16 7.66
CA GLY A 338 1.21 -6.06 8.62
C GLY A 338 2.38 -5.07 8.69
N ILE A 339 2.35 -4.19 9.69
CA ILE A 339 3.33 -3.09 9.87
C ILE A 339 4.79 -3.58 10.02
N TRP A 340 4.99 -4.83 10.44
CA TRP A 340 6.28 -5.49 10.62
C TRP A 340 6.67 -6.39 9.44
N SER A 341 6.07 -6.15 8.28
CA SER A 341 6.20 -6.98 7.08
C SER A 341 7.64 -7.38 6.74
N LYS A 342 7.85 -8.70 6.68
CA LYS A 342 9.08 -9.35 6.20
C LYS A 342 9.18 -9.23 4.69
N VAL A 343 8.05 -9.35 3.97
CA VAL A 343 7.97 -9.16 2.51
C VAL A 343 8.43 -7.75 2.12
N ARG A 344 7.90 -6.73 2.79
CA ARG A 344 8.30 -5.32 2.59
C ARG A 344 9.79 -5.12 2.86
N THR A 345 10.29 -5.71 3.93
CA THR A 345 11.71 -5.59 4.33
C THR A 345 12.62 -6.19 3.26
N LYS A 346 12.25 -7.32 2.65
CA LYS A 346 13.00 -7.91 1.55
C LYS A 346 12.95 -7.06 0.27
N LEU A 347 11.81 -6.48 -0.07
CA LEU A 347 11.67 -5.65 -1.27
C LEU A 347 12.43 -4.31 -1.19
N PHE A 348 12.37 -3.64 -0.04
CA PHE A 348 12.79 -2.24 0.07
C PHE A 348 13.87 -1.99 1.15
N GLY A 349 14.40 -3.05 1.75
CA GLY A 349 15.31 -3.01 2.86
C GLY A 349 14.62 -2.69 4.20
N ARG A 350 15.33 -2.99 5.29
CA ARG A 350 14.84 -2.71 6.64
C ARG A 350 14.75 -1.20 6.85
N ARG A 351 13.56 -0.75 7.22
CA ARG A 351 13.31 0.59 7.77
C ARG A 351 12.53 0.41 9.05
N GLU A 352 12.85 1.16 10.10
CA GLU A 352 12.12 1.09 11.36
C GLU A 352 10.74 1.76 11.26
N ALA A 353 9.79 1.30 12.05
CA ALA A 353 8.52 2.00 12.21
C ALA A 353 8.75 3.24 13.08
N LYS A 354 7.97 4.30 12.84
CA LYS A 354 8.09 5.55 13.58
C LYS A 354 7.06 5.57 14.70
N TYR A 355 7.53 5.71 15.92
CA TYR A 355 6.66 5.93 17.06
C TYR A 355 5.91 7.26 16.88
N SER A 356 4.58 7.24 17.08
CA SER A 356 3.74 8.42 16.82
C SER A 356 3.73 9.43 17.98
N ASN A 357 4.50 9.19 19.05
CA ASN A 357 4.45 9.89 20.34
C ASN A 357 3.20 9.61 21.18
N TYR A 358 2.46 8.54 20.90
CA TYR A 358 1.25 8.19 21.66
C TYR A 358 1.29 6.73 22.10
N THR A 359 0.93 6.53 23.36
CA THR A 359 0.48 5.24 23.88
C THR A 359 -1.04 5.24 23.88
N CYS A 360 -1.62 4.14 23.39
CA CYS A 360 -3.05 3.88 23.40
C CYS A 360 -3.35 2.84 24.48
N TYR A 361 -4.27 3.19 25.37
CA TYR A 361 -4.96 2.24 26.22
C TYR A 361 -6.31 1.93 25.60
N SER A 362 -6.76 0.68 25.68
CA SER A 362 -8.07 0.30 25.17
C SER A 362 -8.73 -0.68 26.10
N GLY A 363 -10.06 -0.65 26.17
CA GLY A 363 -10.82 -1.61 26.95
C GLY A 363 -12.21 -1.84 26.39
N ILE A 364 -12.83 -2.89 26.91
CA ILE A 364 -14.24 -3.21 26.68
C ILE A 364 -14.93 -3.24 28.04
N THR A 365 -16.04 -2.54 28.15
CA THR A 365 -16.87 -2.48 29.36
C THR A 365 -18.31 -2.87 29.04
N LYS A 366 -19.01 -3.39 30.05
CA LYS A 366 -20.46 -3.62 30.02
C LYS A 366 -21.26 -2.38 30.43
N PHE A 367 -20.58 -1.31 30.83
CA PHE A 367 -21.22 -0.03 31.07
C PHE A 367 -21.75 0.54 29.74
N VAL A 368 -23.05 0.81 29.69
CA VAL A 368 -23.72 1.38 28.53
C VAL A 368 -24.31 2.74 28.92
N PRO A 369 -23.88 3.85 28.30
CA PRO A 369 -24.46 5.16 28.57
C PRO A 369 -25.95 5.21 28.23
N PRO A 370 -26.79 5.97 28.97
CA PRO A 370 -28.24 6.04 28.73
C PRO A 370 -28.65 6.49 27.32
N TYR A 371 -27.75 7.17 26.61
CA TYR A 371 -28.02 7.75 25.29
C TYR A 371 -27.64 6.81 24.12
N ILE A 372 -27.23 5.57 24.38
CA ILE A 372 -26.58 4.64 23.43
C ILE A 372 -27.31 4.51 22.08
N ASP A 373 -28.64 4.55 22.08
CA ASP A 373 -29.47 4.42 20.87
C ASP A 373 -29.39 5.66 19.95
N SER A 374 -28.96 6.81 20.49
CA SER A 374 -28.90 8.09 19.79
C SER A 374 -27.49 8.52 19.40
N VAL A 375 -26.46 7.94 20.00
CA VAL A 375 -25.04 8.30 19.79
C VAL A 375 -24.23 7.06 19.44
N GLY A 376 -23.55 7.09 18.30
CA GLY A 376 -22.73 5.97 17.82
C GLY A 376 -21.29 6.02 18.32
N CYS A 377 -20.67 7.20 18.26
CA CYS A 377 -19.28 7.42 18.66
C CYS A 377 -19.07 8.82 19.22
N ARG A 378 -18.35 8.90 20.35
CA ARG A 378 -17.87 10.15 20.92
C ARG A 378 -16.37 10.11 21.07
N VAL A 379 -15.73 11.15 20.57
CA VAL A 379 -14.30 11.36 20.72
C VAL A 379 -14.09 12.59 21.59
N PHE A 380 -13.79 12.35 22.86
CA PHE A 380 -13.53 13.31 23.92
C PHE A 380 -12.12 13.87 23.76
N LEU A 381 -12.01 15.19 23.67
CA LEU A 381 -10.76 15.89 23.34
C LEU A 381 -10.15 16.57 24.56
N GLY A 382 -8.83 16.55 24.63
CA GLY A 382 -8.06 17.22 25.67
C GLY A 382 -6.64 17.56 25.21
N LEU A 383 -5.96 18.37 26.02
CA LEU A 383 -4.58 18.76 25.73
C LEU A 383 -3.64 17.55 25.93
N ASN A 384 -2.93 17.16 24.88
CA ASN A 384 -2.01 16.02 24.79
C ASN A 384 -2.65 14.63 24.97
N GLN A 385 -3.98 14.54 24.96
CA GLN A 385 -4.70 13.28 25.17
C GLN A 385 -6.11 13.35 24.61
N TYR A 386 -6.65 12.22 24.19
CA TYR A 386 -8.04 12.11 23.75
C TYR A 386 -8.58 10.71 24.05
N PHE A 387 -9.89 10.60 24.19
CA PHE A 387 -10.58 9.37 24.53
C PHE A 387 -11.70 9.13 23.52
N ALA A 388 -11.80 7.94 22.94
CA ALA A 388 -12.88 7.57 22.03
C ALA A 388 -13.72 6.47 22.66
N ALA A 389 -15.03 6.63 22.67
CA ALA A 389 -15.99 5.63 23.14
C ALA A 389 -17.00 5.32 22.03
N LEU A 390 -17.23 4.04 21.77
CA LEU A 390 -18.09 3.58 20.69
C LEU A 390 -18.85 2.32 21.07
N ASP A 391 -20.11 2.28 20.63
CA ASP A 391 -20.98 1.12 20.79
C ASP A 391 -20.51 -0.02 19.89
N ILE A 392 -20.41 -1.21 20.47
CA ILE A 392 -20.04 -2.43 19.75
C ILE A 392 -21.15 -3.48 19.78
N GLY A 393 -22.33 -3.12 20.29
CA GLY A 393 -23.51 -3.97 20.39
C GLY A 393 -23.51 -4.87 21.62
N ASN A 394 -24.64 -5.57 21.82
CA ASN A 394 -24.84 -6.55 22.89
C ASN A 394 -24.54 -6.01 24.30
N GLY A 395 -24.80 -4.72 24.52
CA GLY A 395 -24.55 -4.05 25.80
C GLY A 395 -23.07 -3.87 26.14
N ASN A 396 -22.18 -3.86 25.14
CA ASN A 396 -20.76 -3.61 25.33
C ASN A 396 -20.34 -2.30 24.68
N MET A 397 -19.48 -1.56 25.37
CA MET A 397 -18.80 -0.38 24.87
C MET A 397 -17.32 -0.67 24.73
N GLN A 398 -16.74 -0.31 23.59
CA GLN A 398 -15.29 -0.25 23.46
C GLN A 398 -14.82 1.19 23.63
N TRP A 399 -13.65 1.34 24.21
CA TRP A 399 -13.00 2.64 24.29
C TRP A 399 -11.50 2.58 24.01
N PHE A 400 -10.96 3.75 23.64
CA PHE A 400 -9.55 3.99 23.40
C PHE A 400 -9.13 5.31 24.06
N ALA A 401 -8.15 5.26 24.95
CA ALA A 401 -7.54 6.42 25.57
C ALA A 401 -6.13 6.62 25.02
N PHE A 402 -5.91 7.72 24.30
CA PHE A 402 -4.62 8.06 23.74
C PHE A 402 -3.96 9.14 24.59
N HIS A 403 -2.71 8.90 24.95
CA HIS A 403 -1.94 9.84 25.75
C HIS A 403 -0.57 10.07 25.11
N LYS A 404 -0.20 11.34 24.95
CA LYS A 404 1.09 11.71 24.37
C LYS A 404 2.20 11.53 25.39
N GLN A 405 3.08 10.57 25.15
CA GLN A 405 4.20 10.25 26.04
C GLN A 405 5.35 9.58 25.28
N PRO A 406 6.58 9.57 25.82
CA PRO A 406 7.65 8.69 25.34
C PRO A 406 7.19 7.22 25.32
N PRO A 407 7.74 6.37 24.44
CA PRO A 407 7.36 4.97 24.39
C PRO A 407 7.68 4.30 25.73
N MET A 408 6.74 3.52 26.27
CA MET A 408 6.91 2.85 27.57
C MET A 408 7.37 1.40 27.40
N SER A 409 7.29 0.84 26.20
CA SER A 409 7.77 -0.51 25.89
C SER A 409 9.22 -0.50 25.42
N THR A 410 10.09 -1.29 26.07
CA THR A 410 11.43 -1.66 25.54
C THR A 410 11.39 -2.89 24.63
N ASP A 411 10.24 -3.56 24.50
CA ASP A 411 10.15 -4.79 23.73
C ASP A 411 10.28 -4.53 22.22
N PRO A 412 11.06 -5.35 21.48
CA PRO A 412 11.02 -5.31 20.03
C PRO A 412 9.61 -5.67 19.54
N PRO A 413 9.12 -4.97 18.53
CA PRO A 413 7.78 -5.18 18.04
C PRO A 413 7.62 -6.58 17.41
N GLY A 414 6.78 -7.42 18.03
CA GLY A 414 6.51 -8.80 17.60
C GLY A 414 6.63 -9.84 18.71
N GLY A 415 7.15 -9.47 19.88
CA GLY A 415 7.15 -10.33 21.07
C GLY A 415 5.76 -10.47 21.69
N THR A 416 5.47 -11.64 22.27
CA THR A 416 4.34 -11.89 23.15
C THR A 416 4.27 -10.80 24.23
N HIS A 417 3.08 -10.19 24.38
CA HIS A 417 2.75 -9.12 25.34
C HIS A 417 2.92 -9.55 26.80
N SER A 418 4.14 -9.82 27.25
CA SER A 418 4.37 -10.54 28.51
C SER A 418 5.31 -9.86 29.51
N LEU A 419 6.02 -8.76 29.18
CA LEU A 419 6.89 -8.12 30.18
C LEU A 419 6.33 -6.86 30.86
N SER A 420 5.37 -6.15 30.27
CA SER A 420 4.75 -4.98 30.93
C SER A 420 3.81 -5.35 32.08
N LEU A 421 3.32 -6.60 32.14
CA LEU A 421 2.47 -7.07 33.25
C LEU A 421 3.24 -7.23 34.57
N LEU A 422 4.58 -7.31 34.51
CA LEU A 422 5.43 -7.58 35.68
C LEU A 422 6.06 -6.32 36.30
N LEU A 423 5.93 -5.14 35.66
CA LEU A 423 6.72 -3.96 36.01
C LEU A 423 5.91 -2.69 36.33
N ASP A 424 4.58 -2.71 36.31
CA ASP A 424 3.78 -1.57 36.76
C ASP A 424 3.21 -1.79 38.18
N PRO A 425 3.82 -1.21 39.23
CA PRO A 425 3.34 -1.34 40.60
C PRO A 425 2.02 -0.60 40.88
N VAL A 426 1.51 0.20 39.93
CA VAL A 426 0.35 1.10 40.11
C VAL A 426 -0.92 0.53 39.47
N GLY A 427 -0.81 -0.26 38.41
CA GLY A 427 -1.94 -0.82 37.63
C GLY A 427 -2.49 0.16 36.59
N LYS A 428 -2.89 -0.36 35.42
CA LYS A 428 -3.28 0.45 34.25
C LYS A 428 -4.53 1.29 34.53
N LYS A 429 -5.51 0.76 35.27
CA LYS A 429 -6.71 1.53 35.66
C LYS A 429 -6.34 2.75 36.49
N LYS A 430 -5.48 2.60 37.49
CA LYS A 430 -5.09 3.73 38.35
C LYS A 430 -4.33 4.81 37.57
N LEU A 431 -3.45 4.41 36.64
CA LEU A 431 -2.80 5.35 35.72
C LEU A 431 -3.81 6.10 34.84
N LEU A 432 -4.88 5.43 34.39
CA LEU A 432 -5.96 6.06 33.64
C LEU A 432 -6.78 7.01 34.51
N GLU A 433 -7.06 6.65 35.77
CA GLU A 433 -7.73 7.54 36.73
C GLU A 433 -6.91 8.81 37.02
N GLU A 434 -5.57 8.70 37.11
CA GLU A 434 -4.71 9.87 37.27
C GLU A 434 -4.76 10.81 36.04
N LYS A 435 -4.85 10.25 34.83
CA LYS A 435 -4.86 11.01 33.56
C LYS A 435 -6.23 11.58 33.19
N PHE A 436 -7.29 10.81 33.45
CA PHE A 436 -8.66 11.07 32.99
C PHE A 436 -9.64 11.32 34.14
N GLY A 437 -9.24 11.26 35.40
CA GLY A 437 -10.15 11.45 36.56
C GLY A 437 -10.75 12.85 36.73
N LYS A 438 -10.29 13.83 35.94
CA LYS A 438 -10.88 15.19 35.85
C LYS A 438 -11.72 15.40 34.59
N TRP A 439 -11.97 14.33 33.84
CA TRP A 439 -12.82 14.36 32.66
C TRP A 439 -14.28 14.20 33.09
N CYS A 440 -15.21 14.39 32.16
CA CYS A 440 -16.62 14.22 32.44
C CYS A 440 -16.94 12.83 33.01
N ASP A 441 -17.99 12.75 33.82
CA ASP A 441 -18.39 11.56 34.59
C ASP A 441 -18.47 10.30 33.74
N GLU A 442 -18.84 10.43 32.48
CA GLU A 442 -18.93 9.29 31.56
C GLU A 442 -17.57 8.64 31.27
N VAL A 443 -16.53 9.43 30.98
CA VAL A 443 -15.18 8.89 30.71
C VAL A 443 -14.65 8.21 31.97
N VAL A 444 -14.88 8.83 33.12
CA VAL A 444 -14.50 8.27 34.44
C VAL A 444 -15.25 6.96 34.69
N ALA A 445 -16.57 6.93 34.49
CA ALA A 445 -17.39 5.73 34.68
C ALA A 445 -16.98 4.58 33.75
N ILE A 446 -16.73 4.86 32.47
CA ILE A 446 -16.26 3.85 31.51
C ILE A 446 -14.95 3.21 31.98
N ILE A 447 -13.99 4.02 32.44
CA ILE A 447 -12.71 3.53 32.96
C ILE A 447 -12.93 2.70 34.24
N GLN A 448 -13.72 3.21 35.20
CA GLN A 448 -14.00 2.56 36.48
C GLN A 448 -14.72 1.22 36.33
N GLU A 449 -15.67 1.13 35.39
CA GLU A 449 -16.43 -0.09 35.13
C GLU A 449 -15.67 -1.11 34.27
N THR A 450 -14.55 -0.71 33.64
CA THR A 450 -13.72 -1.65 32.85
C THR A 450 -12.88 -2.51 33.80
N PRO A 451 -12.96 -3.86 33.73
CA PRO A 451 -12.09 -4.72 34.53
C PRO A 451 -10.61 -4.55 34.14
N GLU A 452 -9.69 -4.51 35.10
CA GLU A 452 -8.25 -4.34 34.86
C GLU A 452 -7.67 -5.30 33.80
N PRO A 453 -8.01 -6.61 33.77
CA PRO A 453 -7.50 -7.53 32.75
C PRO A 453 -7.99 -7.21 31.33
N MET A 454 -9.08 -6.45 31.20
CA MET A 454 -9.62 -6.00 29.92
C MET A 454 -9.00 -4.69 29.44
N ILE A 455 -8.11 -4.08 30.24
CA ILE A 455 -7.37 -2.87 29.86
C ILE A 455 -6.04 -3.26 29.22
N LEU A 456 -5.86 -2.82 28.00
CA LEU A 456 -4.72 -3.15 27.15
C LEU A 456 -3.95 -1.88 26.86
N GLN A 457 -2.64 -2.00 26.72
CA GLN A 457 -1.75 -0.89 26.45
C GLN A 457 -0.90 -1.21 25.22
N ARG A 458 -0.80 -0.25 24.30
CA ARG A 458 0.01 -0.36 23.08
C ARG A 458 0.63 0.97 22.72
N ASP A 459 1.89 0.94 22.34
CA ASP A 459 2.54 2.08 21.68
C ASP A 459 2.12 2.13 20.20
N ILE A 460 1.79 3.32 19.73
CA ILE A 460 1.32 3.52 18.35
C ILE A 460 2.51 3.82 17.44
N TYR A 461 2.61 3.03 16.37
CA TYR A 461 3.62 3.17 15.34
C TYR A 461 2.96 3.37 13.99
N ASP A 462 3.57 4.19 13.14
CA ASP A 462 3.23 4.29 11.73
C ASP A 462 4.50 4.19 10.87
N ARG A 463 4.36 4.33 9.55
CA ARG A 463 5.49 4.48 8.64
C ARG A 463 5.25 5.63 7.68
N ASP A 464 6.34 6.20 7.19
CA ASP A 464 6.23 7.08 6.02
C ASP A 464 5.78 6.27 4.81
N MET A 465 4.85 6.85 4.05
CA MET A 465 4.33 6.24 2.85
C MET A 465 5.46 6.04 1.82
N ILE A 466 5.47 4.86 1.20
CA ILE A 466 6.31 4.57 0.03
C ILE A 466 5.46 4.68 -1.23
N TYR A 467 6.06 5.18 -2.32
CA TYR A 467 5.39 5.39 -3.61
C TYR A 467 5.58 4.23 -4.59
N SER A 468 6.15 3.12 -4.12
CA SER A 468 6.16 1.84 -4.81
C SER A 468 5.69 0.78 -3.83
N TRP A 469 4.68 -0.01 -4.20
CA TRP A 469 4.13 -1.08 -3.36
C TRP A 469 4.48 -2.47 -3.87
N GLY A 470 5.33 -2.58 -4.89
CA GLY A 470 5.72 -3.88 -5.43
C GLY A 470 6.91 -3.79 -6.38
N ILE A 471 7.59 -4.91 -6.55
CA ILE A 471 8.67 -5.11 -7.52
C ILE A 471 8.39 -6.46 -8.19
N GLY A 472 8.43 -6.46 -9.53
CA GLY A 472 8.17 -7.65 -10.32
C GLY A 472 6.82 -8.28 -10.01
N ARG A 473 6.82 -9.55 -9.57
CA ARG A 473 5.66 -10.39 -9.22
C ARG A 473 5.21 -10.26 -7.77
N VAL A 474 5.82 -9.36 -7.01
CA VAL A 474 5.55 -9.21 -5.57
C VAL A 474 4.94 -7.84 -5.29
N ALA A 475 3.83 -7.80 -4.57
CA ALA A 475 3.17 -6.57 -4.12
C ALA A 475 2.86 -6.58 -2.62
N LEU A 476 2.63 -5.40 -2.05
CA LEU A 476 2.26 -5.17 -0.66
C LEU A 476 0.81 -4.69 -0.58
N LEU A 477 0.13 -5.06 0.50
CA LEU A 477 -1.28 -4.72 0.76
C LEU A 477 -1.51 -4.34 2.22
N GLY A 478 -2.42 -3.39 2.46
CA GLY A 478 -2.77 -2.95 3.82
C GLY A 478 -1.58 -2.39 4.59
N ASP A 479 -1.47 -2.73 5.88
CA ASP A 479 -0.42 -2.23 6.77
C ASP A 479 1.02 -2.62 6.34
N ALA A 480 1.18 -3.63 5.49
CA ALA A 480 2.47 -3.93 4.88
C ALA A 480 2.88 -2.85 3.85
N ALA A 481 1.93 -2.23 3.16
CA ALA A 481 2.17 -1.15 2.21
C ALA A 481 2.10 0.24 2.86
N HIS A 482 1.07 0.49 3.67
CA HIS A 482 0.69 1.83 4.12
C HIS A 482 0.10 1.85 5.55
N PRO A 483 0.89 1.47 6.57
CA PRO A 483 0.38 1.47 7.94
C PRO A 483 0.01 2.89 8.38
N LEU A 484 -1.25 3.04 8.80
CA LEU A 484 -1.87 4.31 9.18
C LEU A 484 -1.93 4.46 10.70
N GLN A 485 -1.95 5.70 11.18
CA GLN A 485 -2.35 5.96 12.56
C GLN A 485 -3.85 5.67 12.76
N PRO A 486 -4.27 5.15 13.92
CA PRO A 486 -5.63 4.63 14.11
C PRO A 486 -6.71 5.72 14.20
N ASN A 487 -6.35 7.01 14.25
CA ASN A 487 -7.23 8.12 14.64
C ASN A 487 -8.49 8.30 13.76
N LEU A 488 -8.51 7.77 12.54
CA LEU A 488 -9.67 7.82 11.62
C LEU A 488 -10.34 6.45 11.40
N GLY A 489 -9.87 5.39 12.05
CA GLY A 489 -10.41 4.03 11.86
C GLY A 489 -10.25 3.46 10.44
N GLN A 490 -9.34 4.00 9.62
CA GLN A 490 -9.28 3.70 8.19
C GLN A 490 -8.35 2.55 7.79
N GLY A 491 -7.45 2.06 8.65
CA GLY A 491 -6.44 1.06 8.27
C GLY A 491 -7.04 -0.18 7.60
N GLY A 492 -7.99 -0.84 8.28
CA GLY A 492 -8.68 -2.01 7.73
C GLY A 492 -9.55 -1.68 6.52
N CYS A 493 -10.22 -0.53 6.51
CA CYS A 493 -11.02 -0.08 5.36
C CYS A 493 -10.14 0.10 4.10
N MET A 494 -8.95 0.68 4.25
CA MET A 494 -8.01 0.85 3.13
C MET A 494 -7.49 -0.49 2.62
N ALA A 495 -7.18 -1.43 3.52
CA ALA A 495 -6.77 -2.78 3.14
C ALA A 495 -7.88 -3.51 2.34
N ILE A 496 -9.15 -3.39 2.74
CA ILE A 496 -10.29 -3.96 2.01
C ILE A 496 -10.41 -3.35 0.61
N GLU A 497 -10.32 -2.02 0.50
CA GLU A 497 -10.34 -1.34 -0.80
C GLU A 497 -9.14 -1.73 -1.70
N ASP A 498 -7.97 -2.01 -1.11
CA ASP A 498 -6.80 -2.50 -1.85
C ASP A 498 -7.06 -3.87 -2.47
N CYS A 499 -7.69 -4.78 -1.73
CA CYS A 499 -7.99 -6.15 -2.18
C CYS A 499 -8.78 -6.12 -3.49
N TYR A 500 -9.83 -5.31 -3.49
CA TYR A 500 -10.70 -5.16 -4.65
C TYR A 500 -9.96 -4.57 -5.85
N GLN A 501 -9.18 -3.50 -5.64
CA GLN A 501 -8.42 -2.91 -6.73
C GLN A 501 -7.36 -3.87 -7.28
N LEU A 502 -6.64 -4.58 -6.41
CA LEU A 502 -5.60 -5.53 -6.80
C LEU A 502 -6.18 -6.66 -7.66
N ILE A 503 -7.28 -7.25 -7.22
CA ILE A 503 -7.96 -8.30 -7.96
C ILE A 503 -8.51 -7.78 -9.29
N GLN A 504 -9.07 -6.57 -9.34
CA GLN A 504 -9.50 -5.97 -10.60
C GLN A 504 -8.35 -5.83 -11.61
N GLU A 505 -7.15 -5.44 -11.17
CA GLU A 505 -6.01 -5.35 -12.10
C GLU A 505 -5.49 -6.72 -12.53
N LEU A 506 -5.45 -7.70 -11.61
CA LEU A 506 -5.01 -9.06 -11.92
C LEU A 506 -5.97 -9.79 -12.85
N ASP A 507 -7.27 -9.50 -12.77
CA ASP A 507 -8.31 -10.04 -13.66
C ASP A 507 -8.16 -9.59 -15.12
N GLN A 508 -7.36 -8.53 -15.38
CA GLN A 508 -7.02 -8.09 -16.74
C GLN A 508 -5.81 -8.83 -17.32
N VAL A 509 -5.12 -9.66 -16.54
CA VAL A 509 -3.95 -10.42 -17.03
C VAL A 509 -4.46 -11.55 -17.93
N PRO A 510 -3.91 -11.71 -19.15
CA PRO A 510 -4.36 -12.76 -20.06
C PRO A 510 -3.97 -14.15 -19.53
N ASN A 511 -4.91 -15.09 -19.58
CA ASN A 511 -4.70 -16.50 -19.20
C ASN A 511 -4.00 -17.33 -20.29
N THR A 512 -3.62 -16.68 -21.40
CA THR A 512 -2.95 -17.29 -22.56
C THR A 512 -1.84 -16.38 -23.05
N GLY A 513 -0.67 -16.93 -23.33
CA GLY A 513 0.49 -16.18 -23.80
C GLY A 513 1.78 -16.91 -23.43
N SER A 514 2.91 -16.39 -23.89
CA SER A 514 4.20 -16.89 -23.39
C SER A 514 4.39 -16.48 -21.92
N ASP A 515 5.21 -17.22 -21.16
CA ASP A 515 5.49 -16.91 -19.76
C ASP A 515 6.04 -15.48 -19.57
N ALA A 516 6.80 -14.98 -20.54
CA ALA A 516 7.32 -13.60 -20.53
C ALA A 516 6.18 -12.57 -20.66
N GLN A 517 5.23 -12.79 -21.57
CA GLN A 517 4.08 -11.90 -21.75
C GLN A 517 3.19 -11.87 -20.51
N ILE A 518 2.95 -13.04 -19.90
CA ILE A 518 2.18 -13.15 -18.65
C ILE A 518 2.93 -12.44 -17.52
N SER A 519 4.26 -12.62 -17.42
CA SER A 519 5.10 -11.92 -16.45
C SER A 519 4.98 -10.40 -16.54
N ASP A 520 5.10 -9.86 -17.75
CA ASP A 520 5.01 -8.42 -17.99
C ASP A 520 3.62 -7.88 -17.66
N ALA A 521 2.57 -8.64 -18.01
CA ALA A 521 1.19 -8.29 -17.69
C ALA A 521 0.93 -8.28 -16.16
N ILE A 522 1.45 -9.27 -15.42
CA ILE A 522 1.40 -9.29 -13.95
C ILE A 522 2.11 -8.07 -13.37
N CYS A 523 3.36 -7.82 -13.80
CA CYS A 523 4.13 -6.66 -13.33
C CYS A 523 3.38 -5.34 -13.59
N LEU A 524 2.74 -5.22 -14.75
CA LEU A 524 1.94 -4.05 -15.10
C LEU A 524 0.69 -3.94 -14.22
N ALA A 525 -0.04 -5.03 -13.99
CA ALA A 525 -1.22 -5.06 -13.13
C ALA A 525 -0.88 -4.60 -11.69
N LEU A 526 0.20 -5.13 -11.10
CA LEU A 526 0.64 -4.75 -9.75
C LEU A 526 1.05 -3.26 -9.66
N ARG A 527 1.69 -2.73 -10.71
CA ARG A 527 2.00 -1.28 -10.79
C ARG A 527 0.74 -0.42 -10.92
N GLN A 528 -0.24 -0.86 -11.70
CA GLN A 528 -1.51 -0.13 -11.84
C GLN A 528 -2.31 -0.11 -10.54
N TYR A 529 -2.33 -1.22 -9.81
CA TYR A 529 -2.92 -1.33 -8.48
C TYR A 529 -2.30 -0.27 -7.55
N ALA A 530 -0.96 -0.27 -7.43
CA ALA A 530 -0.27 0.69 -6.59
C ALA A 530 -0.59 2.14 -7.01
N LYS A 531 -0.52 2.45 -8.30
CA LYS A 531 -0.82 3.79 -8.84
C LYS A 531 -2.23 4.27 -8.50
N LYS A 532 -3.24 3.41 -8.62
CA LYS A 532 -4.66 3.74 -8.35
C LYS A 532 -4.95 3.92 -6.87
N ARG A 533 -4.23 3.22 -5.98
CA ARG A 533 -4.43 3.25 -4.53
C ARG A 533 -3.60 4.31 -3.80
N ILE A 534 -2.35 4.54 -4.21
CA ILE A 534 -1.41 5.47 -3.54
C ILE A 534 -2.01 6.86 -3.35
N ARG A 535 -2.75 7.40 -4.33
CA ARG A 535 -3.34 8.75 -4.19
C ARG A 535 -4.35 8.82 -3.06
N ARG A 536 -5.28 7.85 -2.98
CA ARG A 536 -6.33 7.82 -1.95
C ARG A 536 -5.72 7.55 -0.59
N VAL A 537 -4.87 6.53 -0.50
CA VAL A 537 -4.16 6.18 0.74
C VAL A 537 -3.28 7.31 1.22
N GLY A 538 -2.59 8.04 0.33
CA GLY A 538 -1.77 9.19 0.70
C GLY A 538 -2.56 10.34 1.31
N VAL A 539 -3.75 10.62 0.81
CA VAL A 539 -4.66 11.62 1.42
C VAL A 539 -5.11 11.18 2.81
N VAL A 540 -5.52 9.92 2.95
CA VAL A 540 -5.95 9.36 4.24
C VAL A 540 -4.78 9.33 5.23
N HIS A 541 -3.59 8.92 4.80
CA HIS A 541 -2.36 8.90 5.61
C HIS A 541 -2.03 10.29 6.15
N ALA A 542 -2.00 11.30 5.28
CA ALA A 542 -1.78 12.68 5.70
C ALA A 542 -2.88 13.16 6.68
N ALA A 543 -4.14 12.83 6.41
CA ALA A 543 -5.27 13.19 7.27
C ALA A 543 -5.18 12.53 8.66
N THR A 544 -4.78 11.25 8.75
CA THR A 544 -4.62 10.56 10.05
C THR A 544 -3.55 11.20 10.93
N ARG A 545 -2.39 11.58 10.35
CA ARG A 545 -1.32 12.29 11.06
C ARG A 545 -1.74 13.70 11.48
N MET A 546 -2.46 14.41 10.61
CA MET A 546 -3.00 15.73 10.93
C MET A 546 -4.03 15.63 12.07
N ALA A 547 -4.97 14.68 12.00
CA ALA A 547 -5.95 14.42 13.05
C ALA A 547 -5.26 14.15 14.40
N SER A 548 -4.23 13.30 14.45
CA SER A 548 -3.46 13.05 15.68
C SER A 548 -2.95 14.33 16.34
N LYS A 549 -2.36 15.22 15.54
CA LYS A 549 -1.84 16.51 16.04
C LYS A 549 -2.97 17.42 16.50
N MET A 550 -4.05 17.52 15.73
CA MET A 550 -5.17 18.40 16.07
C MET A 550 -5.91 17.94 17.33
N LEU A 551 -6.24 16.65 17.43
CA LEU A 551 -6.96 16.08 18.58
C LEU A 551 -6.21 16.30 19.89
N ALA A 552 -4.87 16.22 19.85
CA ALA A 552 -4.03 16.41 21.02
C ALA A 552 -3.63 17.87 21.30
N MET A 553 -3.86 18.81 20.38
CA MET A 553 -3.64 20.24 20.63
C MET A 553 -4.93 20.95 21.06
N TYR A 554 -5.98 20.19 21.36
CA TYR A 554 -7.27 20.72 21.76
C TYR A 554 -7.17 21.44 23.12
N GLN A 555 -7.25 22.77 23.07
CA GLN A 555 -7.25 23.64 24.24
C GLN A 555 -8.25 24.79 24.04
N PRO A 556 -9.54 24.58 24.38
CA PRO A 556 -10.62 25.53 24.08
C PRO A 556 -10.53 26.80 24.93
N TYR A 557 -9.95 26.70 26.13
CA TYR A 557 -9.95 27.75 27.13
C TYR A 557 -8.57 28.41 27.28
N THR A 558 -8.61 29.73 27.47
CA THR A 558 -7.40 30.51 27.78
C THR A 558 -6.90 30.16 29.17
N GLN A 559 -5.65 29.69 29.26
CA GLN A 559 -4.99 29.43 30.54
C GLN A 559 -4.02 30.57 30.86
N PHE A 560 -4.35 31.38 31.87
CA PHE A 560 -3.44 32.37 32.43
C PHE A 560 -2.57 31.68 33.48
N LYS A 561 -1.40 31.17 33.07
CA LYS A 561 -0.55 30.32 33.92
C LYS A 561 0.16 31.07 35.05
N THR A 562 0.35 32.39 34.94
CA THR A 562 1.07 33.21 35.94
C THR A 562 0.60 34.67 35.90
N GLY A 563 0.55 35.34 37.06
CA GLY A 563 0.26 36.77 37.18
C GLY A 563 -1.13 37.11 37.76
N PRO A 564 -1.49 38.40 37.87
CA PRO A 564 -2.70 38.87 38.55
C PRO A 564 -4.00 38.36 37.91
N LEU A 565 -3.94 37.90 36.65
CA LEU A 565 -5.08 37.39 35.88
C LEU A 565 -5.26 35.86 35.99
N ALA A 566 -4.47 35.16 36.80
CA ALA A 566 -4.55 33.70 36.93
C ALA A 566 -5.96 33.22 37.34
N HIS A 567 -6.65 33.99 38.18
CA HIS A 567 -8.03 33.74 38.62
C HIS A 567 -9.05 33.74 37.46
N LEU A 568 -8.78 34.46 36.37
CA LEU A 568 -9.65 34.48 35.19
C LEU A 568 -9.64 33.15 34.41
N SER A 569 -8.65 32.27 34.66
CA SER A 569 -8.65 30.92 34.08
C SER A 569 -9.84 30.08 34.56
N ALA A 570 -10.39 30.38 35.75
CA ALA A 570 -11.59 29.73 36.27
C ALA A 570 -12.87 30.09 35.48
N LEU A 571 -12.87 31.22 34.77
CA LEU A 571 -14.01 31.68 33.97
C LEU A 571 -14.14 30.96 32.62
N GLN A 572 -13.24 30.02 32.30
CA GLN A 572 -13.29 29.20 31.08
C GLN A 572 -13.54 30.04 29.81
N ILE A 573 -12.80 31.14 29.65
CA ILE A 573 -12.95 32.04 28.50
C ILE A 573 -12.48 31.32 27.23
N THR A 574 -13.42 31.04 26.31
CA THR A 574 -13.14 30.38 25.03
C THR A 574 -12.21 31.23 24.16
N GLN A 575 -11.17 30.62 23.60
CA GLN A 575 -10.26 31.31 22.69
C GLN A 575 -10.94 31.65 21.36
N LEU A 576 -10.72 32.87 20.84
CA LEU A 576 -11.28 33.28 19.55
C LEU A 576 -10.75 32.42 18.38
N ALA A 577 -9.45 32.10 18.40
CA ALA A 577 -8.83 31.20 17.42
C ALA A 577 -9.49 29.82 17.41
N PHE A 578 -9.92 29.34 18.57
CA PHE A 578 -10.62 28.07 18.71
C PHE A 578 -12.02 28.10 18.10
N ARG A 579 -12.79 29.18 18.29
CA ARG A 579 -14.10 29.38 17.61
C ARG A 579 -13.96 29.45 16.10
N MET A 580 -12.93 30.12 15.61
CA MET A 580 -12.63 30.19 14.17
C MET A 580 -12.25 28.81 13.61
N GLY A 581 -11.41 28.05 14.32
CA GLY A 581 -11.07 26.67 13.96
C GLY A 581 -12.27 25.73 13.97
N GLN A 582 -13.20 25.90 14.93
CA GLN A 582 -14.45 25.16 15.00
C GLN A 582 -15.33 25.42 13.78
N ALA A 583 -15.55 26.69 13.41
CA ALA A 583 -16.34 27.04 12.23
C ALA A 583 -15.71 26.48 10.94
N PHE A 584 -14.39 26.53 10.83
CA PHE A 584 -13.66 25.93 9.70
C PHE A 584 -13.85 24.41 9.63
N LEU A 585 -13.73 23.72 10.77
CA LEU A 585 -13.98 22.27 10.86
C LEU A 585 -15.43 21.93 10.50
N GLN A 586 -16.42 22.69 11.00
CA GLN A 586 -17.83 22.47 10.66
C GLN A 586 -18.11 22.59 9.15
N TYR A 587 -17.36 23.42 8.43
CA TYR A 587 -17.52 23.57 6.98
C TYR A 587 -16.77 22.49 6.16
N LEU A 588 -15.51 22.19 6.52
CA LEU A 588 -14.68 21.24 5.74
C LEU A 588 -14.92 19.77 6.10
N LEU A 589 -15.18 19.49 7.37
CA LEU A 589 -15.32 18.12 7.86
C LEU A 589 -16.44 17.36 7.13
N PRO A 590 -17.65 17.91 6.90
CA PRO A 590 -18.69 17.19 6.17
C PRO A 590 -18.29 16.80 4.74
N LYS A 591 -17.57 17.68 4.03
CA LYS A 591 -17.06 17.40 2.67
C LYS A 591 -16.01 16.29 2.69
N PHE A 592 -15.08 16.38 3.65
CA PHE A 592 -14.06 15.35 3.84
C PHE A 592 -14.67 14.00 4.23
N MET A 593 -15.62 13.98 5.16
CA MET A 593 -16.34 12.78 5.58
C MET A 593 -17.13 12.18 4.42
N THR A 594 -17.82 12.99 3.62
CA THR A 594 -18.50 12.53 2.40
C THR A 594 -17.53 11.84 1.44
N TRP A 595 -16.34 12.41 1.21
CA TRP A 595 -15.30 11.81 0.37
C TRP A 595 -14.70 10.52 0.98
N MET A 596 -14.55 10.47 2.31
CA MET A 596 -14.11 9.25 3.00
C MET A 596 -15.12 8.12 2.85
N ILE A 597 -16.39 8.39 3.18
CA ILE A 597 -17.53 7.45 3.13
C ILE A 597 -17.78 6.94 1.71
N ALA A 598 -17.71 7.83 0.71
CA ALA A 598 -18.05 7.49 -0.66
C ALA A 598 -17.04 6.54 -1.35
N GLY A 599 -15.85 6.34 -0.79
CA GLY A 599 -14.87 5.47 -1.43
C GLY A 599 -14.37 5.99 -2.78
N HIS A 600 -13.78 5.10 -3.58
CA HIS A 600 -13.31 5.35 -4.95
C HIS A 600 -14.47 5.48 -5.95
N GLY A 601 -15.48 6.29 -5.63
CA GLY A 601 -16.60 6.56 -6.54
C GLY A 601 -17.36 5.31 -6.99
N LEU A 602 -17.36 4.24 -6.17
CA LEU A 602 -18.18 3.04 -6.38
C LEU A 602 -19.65 3.45 -6.26
N SER A 603 -20.19 4.03 -7.32
CA SER A 603 -21.62 4.04 -7.58
C SER A 603 -21.97 2.60 -7.98
N LEU A 604 -22.21 1.76 -6.98
CA LEU A 604 -22.59 0.36 -7.15
C LEU A 604 -23.82 0.21 -8.06
N LYS A 605 -24.69 1.22 -8.17
CA LYS A 605 -25.77 1.27 -9.17
C LYS A 605 -25.24 1.09 -10.60
N SER A 606 -24.26 1.90 -11.00
CA SER A 606 -23.70 1.86 -12.36
C SER A 606 -22.92 0.58 -12.66
N GLN A 607 -22.41 -0.11 -11.63
CA GLN A 607 -21.64 -1.34 -11.80
C GLN A 607 -22.54 -2.57 -11.79
N ARG A 608 -23.59 -2.60 -10.94
CA ARG A 608 -24.65 -3.62 -10.96
C ARG A 608 -25.44 -3.60 -12.27
N GLU A 609 -25.67 -2.41 -12.84
CA GLU A 609 -26.25 -2.28 -14.18
C GLU A 609 -25.31 -2.86 -15.25
N ARG A 610 -24.02 -2.48 -15.24
CA ARG A 610 -23.03 -3.05 -16.17
C ARG A 610 -22.82 -4.56 -16.06
N GLU A 611 -22.84 -5.11 -14.84
CA GLU A 611 -22.68 -6.55 -14.59
C GLU A 611 -23.95 -7.35 -14.88
N ARG A 612 -25.14 -6.74 -14.75
CA ARG A 612 -26.39 -7.35 -15.23
C ARG A 612 -26.44 -7.36 -16.75
N ASP A 613 -26.07 -6.26 -17.40
CA ASP A 613 -26.06 -6.16 -18.85
C ASP A 613 -25.04 -7.13 -19.46
N ALA A 614 -23.89 -7.32 -18.81
CA ALA A 614 -22.86 -8.29 -19.21
C ALA A 614 -23.22 -9.77 -18.92
N LYS A 615 -24.22 -10.06 -18.08
CA LYS A 615 -24.76 -11.42 -17.85
C LYS A 615 -25.97 -11.72 -18.74
N GLN A 616 -26.57 -10.70 -19.34
CA GLN A 616 -27.70 -10.81 -20.29
C GLN A 616 -27.26 -10.80 -21.76
N THR A 617 -25.99 -10.49 -22.04
CA THR A 617 -25.34 -10.62 -23.36
C THR A 617 -24.43 -11.84 -23.38
#